data_AF-A0A3S0M7X1-F1
#
_entry.id   AF-A0A3S0M7X1-F1
#
_cell.length_a   1.000
_cell.length_b   1.000
_cell.length_c   1.000
_cell.angle_alpha   90.00
_cell.angle_beta   90.00
_cell.angle_gamma   90.00
#
_symmetry.space_group_name_H-M   'P 1'
#
loop_
_entity.id
_entity.type
_entity.pdbx_description
1 polymer ?
#
loop_
_entity_poly.entity_id
_entity_poly.type
_entity_poly.pdbx_seq_one_letter_code
_entity_poly.pdbx_strand_id
1 'polypeptide(L)'
;MDSVIIPTDRSGDIAFYLPFPVEVPYLVDVDKILFFSYPTQTFAAYENGILIYTGPTNMGRKKDQTPTGLFFTNWKAEETISTFDDEWKLLWNFNIENKKGVGFHQYDLPGYPASHSCLRLLEKDAKYLYKWADQWVLVDDENVKFKGTPVIVFGSYPFGKPKPWLQLVENPKALTIAESEIEKVTEPYLETILKEQEKRKKS
;
A
#
# COMPACT_ATOMS: atom_id res chain seq x y z
N MET A 1 10.32 -22.83 -12.75
CA MET A 1 9.97 -23.55 -11.51
C MET A 1 9.45 -22.50 -10.54
N ASP A 2 8.20 -22.62 -10.14
CA ASP A 2 7.63 -21.73 -9.14
C ASP A 2 8.06 -22.21 -7.76
N SER A 3 8.59 -21.29 -6.94
CA SER A 3 9.11 -21.58 -5.61
C SER A 3 8.33 -20.79 -4.57
N VAL A 4 8.15 -21.37 -3.38
CA VAL A 4 7.60 -20.70 -2.21
C VAL A 4 8.58 -20.83 -1.06
N ILE A 5 8.66 -19.81 -0.21
CA ILE A 5 9.39 -19.86 1.07
C ILE A 5 8.36 -19.94 2.18
N ILE A 6 8.54 -20.90 3.07
CA ILE A 6 7.66 -21.12 4.22
C ILE A 6 8.53 -21.05 5.47
N PRO A 7 8.19 -20.20 6.46
CA PRO A 7 8.92 -20.16 7.71
C PRO A 7 8.77 -21.49 8.44
N THR A 8 9.85 -21.95 9.06
CA THR A 8 9.88 -23.21 9.83
C THR A 8 9.12 -23.09 11.14
N ASP A 9 9.19 -21.92 11.77
CA ASP A 9 8.30 -21.52 12.87
C ASP A 9 7.02 -20.90 12.31
N ARG A 10 5.88 -21.30 12.86
CA ARG A 10 4.53 -20.82 12.49
C ARG A 10 3.71 -20.46 13.71
N SER A 11 4.35 -20.35 14.88
CA SER A 11 3.70 -20.11 16.18
C SER A 11 3.45 -18.62 16.45
N GLY A 12 4.26 -17.72 15.88
CA GLY A 12 4.06 -16.27 15.99
C GLY A 12 2.94 -15.70 15.11
N ASP A 13 2.49 -14.50 15.44
CA ASP A 13 1.57 -13.73 14.59
C ASP A 13 2.18 -13.39 13.23
N ILE A 14 1.32 -13.28 12.21
CA ILE A 14 1.75 -13.00 10.83
C ILE A 14 2.58 -11.71 10.72
N ALA A 15 2.32 -10.73 11.59
CA ALA A 15 3.05 -9.47 11.65
C ALA A 15 4.56 -9.67 11.91
N PHE A 16 4.95 -10.70 12.67
CA PHE A 16 6.38 -10.99 12.94
C PHE A 16 7.14 -11.54 11.74
N TYR A 17 6.43 -12.04 10.73
CA TYR A 17 7.01 -12.53 9.48
C TYR A 17 6.94 -11.48 8.35
N LEU A 18 6.32 -10.32 8.61
CA LEU A 18 6.14 -9.28 7.62
C LEU A 18 7.16 -8.16 7.82
N PRO A 19 7.54 -7.48 6.73
CA PRO A 19 8.74 -6.65 6.71
C PRO A 19 8.56 -5.31 7.43
N PHE A 20 7.33 -4.89 7.73
CA PHE A 20 7.05 -3.61 8.36
C PHE A 20 7.18 -3.69 9.90
N PRO A 21 7.67 -2.62 10.56
CA PRO A 21 7.73 -2.58 12.02
C PRO A 21 6.33 -2.58 12.64
N VAL A 22 6.20 -3.09 13.86
CA VAL A 22 4.90 -3.11 14.58
C VAL A 22 4.52 -1.70 15.07
N GLU A 23 5.51 -0.90 15.43
CA GLU A 23 5.33 0.46 15.93
C GLU A 23 6.28 1.41 15.21
N VAL A 24 5.82 2.62 14.93
CA VAL A 24 6.61 3.71 14.35
C VAL A 24 6.25 4.99 15.13
N PRO A 25 6.98 5.33 16.21
CA PRO A 25 6.66 6.48 17.05
C PRO A 25 6.57 7.81 16.29
N TYR A 26 7.32 7.94 15.19
CA TYR A 26 7.29 9.12 14.31
C TYR A 26 5.89 9.40 13.71
N LEU A 27 5.02 8.39 13.64
CA LEU A 27 3.67 8.48 13.08
C LEU A 27 2.59 8.66 14.17
N VAL A 28 2.95 8.92 15.43
CA VAL A 28 1.97 9.01 16.54
C VAL A 28 0.85 10.02 16.28
N ASP A 29 1.17 11.15 15.66
CA ASP A 29 0.22 12.22 15.34
C ASP A 29 -0.55 12.00 14.01
N VAL A 30 -0.25 10.93 13.28
CA VAL A 30 -0.92 10.55 12.03
C VAL A 30 -2.03 9.54 12.34
N ASP A 31 -3.28 9.97 12.22
CA ASP A 31 -4.45 9.15 12.59
C ASP A 31 -4.53 7.86 11.77
N LYS A 32 -4.29 7.93 10.45
CA LYS A 32 -4.26 6.77 9.55
C LYS A 32 -3.26 7.00 8.42
N ILE A 33 -2.51 5.96 8.05
CA ILE A 33 -1.65 5.98 6.86
C ILE A 33 -1.42 4.58 6.29
N LEU A 34 -1.35 4.49 4.97
CA LEU A 34 -1.09 3.25 4.24
C LEU A 34 0.25 3.34 3.51
N PHE A 35 1.04 2.29 3.61
CA PHE A 35 2.32 2.15 2.90
C PHE A 35 2.27 1.01 1.92
N PHE A 36 2.87 1.19 0.74
CA PHE A 36 3.15 0.12 -0.20
C PHE A 36 4.64 0.13 -0.57
N SER A 37 5.29 -1.01 -0.34
CA SER A 37 6.74 -1.17 -0.52
C SER A 37 7.03 -1.92 -1.82
N TYR A 38 7.74 -1.26 -2.74
CA TYR A 38 8.28 -1.94 -3.92
C TYR A 38 9.28 -3.04 -3.57
N PRO A 39 10.29 -2.77 -2.72
CA PRO A 39 11.35 -3.74 -2.42
C PRO A 39 10.81 -5.08 -1.92
N THR A 40 9.79 -5.03 -1.05
CA THR A 40 9.27 -6.21 -0.35
C THR A 40 7.98 -6.75 -0.95
N GLN A 41 7.31 -5.99 -1.83
CA GLN A 41 5.98 -6.34 -2.37
C GLN A 41 4.97 -6.64 -1.25
N THR A 42 4.95 -5.76 -0.25
CA THR A 42 3.99 -5.79 0.86
C THR A 42 3.41 -4.41 1.11
N PHE A 43 2.30 -4.36 1.84
CA PHE A 43 1.68 -3.11 2.31
C PHE A 43 1.51 -3.12 3.83
N ALA A 44 1.33 -1.95 4.43
CA ALA A 44 1.02 -1.81 5.86
C ALA A 44 0.10 -0.62 6.14
N ALA A 45 -0.94 -0.86 6.92
CA ALA A 45 -1.88 0.13 7.42
C ALA A 45 -1.57 0.43 8.89
N TYR A 46 -1.33 1.70 9.20
CA TYR A 46 -1.05 2.18 10.55
C TYR A 46 -2.14 3.13 11.04
N GLU A 47 -2.37 3.10 12.34
CA GLU A 47 -3.12 4.10 13.09
C GLU A 47 -2.27 4.61 14.24
N ASN A 48 -2.03 5.92 14.32
CA ASN A 48 -1.22 6.54 15.38
C ASN A 48 0.15 5.86 15.58
N GLY A 49 0.78 5.45 14.47
CA GLY A 49 2.05 4.75 14.47
C GLY A 49 2.02 3.28 14.87
N ILE A 50 0.84 2.69 15.13
CA ILE A 50 0.69 1.26 15.44
C ILE A 50 0.22 0.51 14.19
N LEU A 51 0.87 -0.60 13.86
CA LEU A 51 0.51 -1.46 12.74
C LEU A 51 -0.82 -2.17 13.02
N ILE A 52 -1.86 -1.85 12.25
CA ILE A 52 -3.20 -2.44 12.42
C ILE A 52 -3.46 -3.57 11.42
N TYR A 53 -2.90 -3.46 10.20
CA TYR A 53 -3.08 -4.49 9.17
C TYR A 53 -1.95 -4.49 8.14
N THR A 54 -1.62 -5.65 7.59
CA THR A 54 -0.56 -5.78 6.59
C THR A 54 -0.76 -7.05 5.76
N GLY A 55 -0.16 -7.08 4.57
CA GLY A 55 -0.23 -8.22 3.68
C GLY A 55 0.63 -8.05 2.43
N PRO A 56 0.60 -9.03 1.53
CA PRO A 56 1.30 -8.96 0.26
C PRO A 56 0.63 -7.98 -0.71
N THR A 57 1.40 -7.43 -1.64
CA THR A 57 0.89 -6.69 -2.79
C THR A 57 1.67 -7.05 -4.04
N ASN A 58 1.08 -6.90 -5.24
CA ASN A 58 1.86 -6.85 -6.47
C ASN A 58 1.59 -5.56 -7.24
N MET A 59 2.63 -4.76 -7.35
CA MET A 59 2.61 -3.45 -7.97
C MET A 59 3.00 -3.50 -9.45
N GLY A 60 3.15 -2.33 -10.05
CA GLY A 60 3.41 -2.14 -11.48
C GLY A 60 4.67 -2.83 -11.96
N ARG A 61 4.56 -3.53 -13.09
CA ARG A 61 5.71 -4.17 -13.76
C ARG A 61 6.70 -3.12 -14.29
N LYS A 62 7.90 -3.56 -14.71
CA LYS A 62 8.99 -2.68 -15.18
C LYS A 62 8.55 -1.58 -16.17
N LYS A 63 7.66 -1.92 -17.12
CA LYS A 63 7.15 -1.01 -18.16
C LYS A 63 6.08 -0.03 -17.65
N ASP A 64 5.30 -0.45 -16.65
CA ASP A 64 4.08 0.21 -16.18
C ASP A 64 4.13 0.31 -14.66
N GLN A 65 5.13 1.02 -14.14
CA GLN A 65 5.37 1.11 -12.70
C GLN A 65 4.27 1.94 -12.02
N THR A 66 3.76 1.44 -10.90
CA THR A 66 3.04 2.23 -9.91
C THR A 66 3.87 3.45 -9.54
N PRO A 67 3.31 4.67 -9.65
CA PRO A 67 3.99 5.90 -9.22
C PRO A 67 4.34 5.86 -7.73
N THR A 68 5.54 6.36 -7.39
CA THR A 68 5.99 6.51 -5.99
C THR A 68 5.75 7.93 -5.47
N GLY A 69 5.58 8.08 -4.16
CA GLY A 69 5.33 9.35 -3.47
C GLY A 69 4.08 9.30 -2.60
N LEU A 70 3.60 10.49 -2.20
CA LEU A 70 2.36 10.66 -1.44
C LEU A 70 1.14 10.74 -2.36
N PHE A 71 0.15 9.93 -2.03
CA PHE A 71 -1.18 9.90 -2.63
C PHE A 71 -2.25 9.94 -1.53
N PHE A 72 -3.52 10.00 -1.95
CA PHE A 72 -4.66 9.94 -1.02
C PHE A 72 -5.79 9.14 -1.66
N THR A 73 -6.44 8.29 -0.89
CA THR A 73 -7.58 7.48 -1.32
C THR A 73 -8.77 8.36 -1.72
N ASN A 74 -9.12 8.41 -3.01
CA ASN A 74 -10.02 9.42 -3.57
C ASN A 74 -11.45 8.94 -3.83
N TRP A 75 -11.63 7.81 -4.51
CA TRP A 75 -12.90 7.19 -4.80
C TRP A 75 -12.77 5.68 -4.74
N LYS A 76 -13.88 5.02 -4.41
CA LYS A 76 -13.92 3.57 -4.27
C LYS A 76 -15.18 2.99 -4.89
N ALA A 77 -15.07 1.77 -5.40
CA ALA A 77 -16.17 1.01 -5.97
C ALA A 77 -15.98 -0.48 -5.64
N GLU A 78 -17.06 -1.17 -5.28
CA GLU A 78 -16.99 -2.62 -5.03
C GLU A 78 -16.66 -3.40 -6.31
N GLU A 79 -17.14 -2.91 -7.46
CA GLU A 79 -16.77 -3.38 -8.80
C GLU A 79 -16.60 -2.16 -9.72
N THR A 80 -15.51 -2.13 -10.47
CA THR A 80 -15.29 -1.19 -11.58
C THR A 80 -14.54 -1.88 -12.71
N ILE A 81 -14.58 -1.31 -13.91
CA ILE A 81 -13.88 -1.83 -15.09
C ILE A 81 -12.57 -1.06 -15.24
N SER A 82 -11.48 -1.76 -15.54
CA SER A 82 -10.17 -1.17 -15.78
C SER A 82 -10.22 -0.18 -16.95
N THR A 83 -9.56 0.98 -16.78
CA THR A 83 -9.39 1.96 -17.86
C THR A 83 -8.40 1.49 -18.94
N PHE A 84 -7.68 0.40 -18.68
CA PHE A 84 -6.69 -0.17 -19.60
C PHE A 84 -7.25 -1.29 -20.47
N ASP A 85 -8.26 -2.02 -19.97
CA ASP A 85 -8.81 -3.22 -20.60
C ASP A 85 -10.24 -3.42 -20.09
N ASP A 86 -11.20 -3.44 -21.00
CA ASP A 86 -12.63 -3.51 -20.67
C ASP A 86 -13.09 -4.89 -20.17
N GLU A 87 -12.26 -5.93 -20.35
CA GLU A 87 -12.51 -7.26 -19.79
C GLU A 87 -12.08 -7.38 -18.32
N TRP A 88 -11.29 -6.45 -17.80
CA TRP A 88 -10.74 -6.55 -16.45
C TRP A 88 -11.65 -5.90 -15.41
N LYS A 89 -12.34 -6.76 -14.66
CA LYS A 89 -13.10 -6.37 -13.47
C LYS A 89 -12.16 -6.17 -12.28
N LEU A 90 -12.26 -4.99 -11.67
CA LEU A 90 -11.49 -4.60 -10.49
C LEU A 90 -12.42 -4.59 -9.28
N LEU A 91 -12.30 -5.61 -8.43
CA LEU A 91 -13.12 -5.74 -7.23
C LEU A 91 -12.48 -5.05 -6.03
N TRP A 92 -13.30 -4.40 -5.19
CA TRP A 92 -12.88 -3.65 -4.00
C TRP A 92 -11.87 -2.55 -4.33
N ASN A 93 -12.09 -1.85 -5.43
CA ASN A 93 -11.18 -0.83 -5.91
C ASN A 93 -11.22 0.40 -5.01
N PHE A 94 -10.03 0.88 -4.65
CA PHE A 94 -9.83 2.21 -4.08
C PHE A 94 -8.73 2.92 -4.85
N ASN A 95 -9.10 4.00 -5.52
CA ASN A 95 -8.18 4.79 -6.31
C ASN A 95 -7.37 5.75 -5.43
N ILE A 96 -6.11 5.98 -5.82
CA ILE A 96 -5.17 6.88 -5.14
C ILE A 96 -4.63 7.98 -6.08
N GLU A 97 -4.90 7.89 -7.38
CA GLU A 97 -4.39 8.79 -8.41
C GLU A 97 -5.52 9.28 -9.34
N ASN A 98 -5.65 10.61 -9.43
CA ASN A 98 -6.84 11.26 -9.98
C ASN A 98 -7.03 11.16 -11.50
N LYS A 99 -6.01 10.78 -12.28
CA LYS A 99 -6.01 10.96 -13.75
C LYS A 99 -5.82 9.66 -14.55
N LYS A 100 -5.19 8.66 -13.96
CA LYS A 100 -4.66 7.45 -14.61
C LYS A 100 -5.28 6.18 -14.04
N GLY A 101 -6.24 6.29 -13.12
CA GLY A 101 -6.97 5.12 -12.62
C GLY A 101 -6.16 4.22 -11.69
N VAL A 102 -5.03 4.69 -11.14
CA VAL A 102 -4.19 3.86 -10.25
C VAL A 102 -4.87 3.70 -8.90
N GLY A 103 -5.10 2.44 -8.50
CA GLY A 103 -5.73 2.09 -7.23
C GLY A 103 -5.27 0.74 -6.71
N PHE A 104 -5.64 0.45 -5.47
CA PHE A 104 -5.53 -0.89 -4.91
C PHE A 104 -6.85 -1.64 -5.03
N HIS A 105 -6.77 -2.92 -5.38
CA HIS A 105 -7.94 -3.77 -5.62
C HIS A 105 -7.56 -5.24 -5.55
N GLN A 106 -8.56 -6.11 -5.48
CA GLN A 106 -8.35 -7.55 -5.54
C GLN A 106 -7.82 -7.99 -6.92
N TYR A 107 -6.78 -8.82 -6.95
CA TYR A 107 -6.31 -9.53 -8.14
C TYR A 107 -5.30 -10.64 -7.77
N ASP A 108 -4.85 -11.40 -8.76
CA ASP A 108 -3.79 -12.40 -8.60
C ASP A 108 -2.45 -11.78 -8.18
N LEU A 109 -1.77 -12.48 -7.26
CA LEU A 109 -0.48 -12.10 -6.69
C LEU A 109 0.62 -13.13 -7.01
N PRO A 110 1.30 -13.04 -8.17
CA PRO A 110 2.39 -13.95 -8.54
C PRO A 110 3.69 -13.76 -7.72
N GLY A 111 3.71 -12.84 -6.74
CA GLY A 111 4.85 -12.64 -5.83
C GLY A 111 5.99 -11.80 -6.43
N TYR A 112 5.68 -10.97 -7.43
CA TYR A 112 6.56 -9.95 -8.03
C TYR A 112 5.71 -8.87 -8.73
N PRO A 113 6.25 -7.67 -9.03
CA PRO A 113 5.48 -6.64 -9.71
C PRO A 113 5.05 -7.07 -11.11
N ALA A 114 3.74 -7.13 -11.33
CA ALA A 114 3.11 -7.72 -12.51
C ALA A 114 1.94 -6.89 -13.07
N SER A 115 1.47 -5.89 -12.34
CA SER A 115 0.30 -5.11 -12.73
C SER A 115 0.62 -4.04 -13.78
N HIS A 116 -0.44 -3.44 -14.32
CA HIS A 116 -0.37 -2.21 -15.12
C HIS A 116 -0.55 -1.00 -14.20
N SER A 117 0.40 -0.78 -13.29
CA SER A 117 0.42 0.29 -12.26
C SER A 117 -0.45 0.10 -11.02
N CYS A 118 -1.54 -0.68 -11.05
CA CYS A 118 -2.38 -0.88 -9.86
C CYS A 118 -1.66 -1.67 -8.75
N LEU A 119 -2.11 -1.50 -7.50
CA LEU A 119 -1.56 -2.19 -6.34
C LEU A 119 -2.46 -3.40 -6.03
N ARG A 120 -2.13 -4.55 -6.62
CA ARG A 120 -2.94 -5.76 -6.46
C ARG A 120 -2.85 -6.27 -5.03
N LEU A 121 -3.97 -6.80 -4.54
CA LEU A 121 -4.12 -7.35 -3.20
C LEU A 121 -4.85 -8.70 -3.25
N LEU A 122 -4.72 -9.50 -2.18
CA LEU A 122 -5.64 -10.61 -1.96
C LEU A 122 -7.05 -10.06 -1.71
N GLU A 123 -8.09 -10.83 -2.02
CA GLU A 123 -9.48 -10.38 -1.84
C GLU A 123 -9.77 -9.93 -0.41
N LYS A 124 -9.33 -10.71 0.59
CA LYS A 124 -9.53 -10.37 2.00
C LYS A 124 -8.88 -9.03 2.37
N ASP A 125 -7.71 -8.75 1.80
CA ASP A 125 -6.92 -7.55 2.11
C ASP A 125 -7.54 -6.33 1.41
N ALA A 126 -7.98 -6.50 0.16
CA ALA A 126 -8.71 -5.47 -0.56
C ALA A 126 -10.02 -5.11 0.14
N LYS A 127 -10.82 -6.10 0.55
CA LYS A 127 -12.05 -5.89 1.35
C LYS A 127 -11.78 -5.17 2.67
N TYR A 128 -10.71 -5.53 3.36
CA TYR A 128 -10.31 -4.88 4.61
C TYR A 128 -10.00 -3.40 4.37
N LEU A 129 -9.06 -3.11 3.45
CA LEU A 129 -8.65 -1.74 3.17
C LEU A 129 -9.78 -0.89 2.58
N TYR A 130 -10.67 -1.48 1.77
CA TYR A 130 -11.86 -0.81 1.24
C TYR A 130 -12.79 -0.26 2.32
N LYS A 131 -12.87 -0.98 3.46
CA LYS A 131 -13.67 -0.58 4.63
C LYS A 131 -12.89 0.33 5.57
N TRP A 132 -11.61 0.04 5.79
CA TRP A 132 -10.76 0.75 6.75
C TRP A 132 -10.36 2.15 6.28
N ALA A 133 -10.03 2.29 4.99
CA ALA A 133 -9.56 3.55 4.43
C ALA A 133 -10.70 4.54 4.18
N ASP A 134 -10.39 5.81 4.42
CA ASP A 134 -11.29 6.93 4.27
C ASP A 134 -11.27 7.47 2.83
N GLN A 135 -12.44 7.71 2.26
CA GLN A 135 -12.58 8.34 0.95
C GLN A 135 -12.47 9.86 1.07
N TRP A 136 -12.12 10.55 -0.03
CA TRP A 136 -12.31 12.00 -0.12
C TRP A 136 -13.75 12.39 0.22
N VAL A 137 -13.89 13.57 0.82
CA VAL A 137 -15.18 14.25 0.94
C VAL A 137 -15.15 15.46 0.02
N LEU A 138 -16.12 15.51 -0.88
CA LEU A 138 -16.26 16.58 -1.86
C LEU A 138 -17.25 17.63 -1.34
N VAL A 139 -17.01 18.90 -1.69
CA VAL A 139 -18.00 19.96 -1.54
C VAL A 139 -18.97 19.91 -2.72
N ASP A 140 -18.43 19.69 -3.91
CA ASP A 140 -19.11 19.51 -5.19
C ASP A 140 -18.20 18.69 -6.13
N ASP A 141 -18.63 18.44 -7.36
CA ASP A 141 -17.92 17.59 -8.33
C ASP A 141 -16.50 18.09 -8.69
N GLU A 142 -16.17 19.36 -8.42
CA GLU A 142 -14.89 19.97 -8.77
C GLU A 142 -14.02 20.29 -7.55
N ASN A 143 -14.60 20.38 -6.35
CA ASN A 143 -13.93 20.87 -5.14
C ASN A 143 -13.85 19.81 -4.03
N VAL A 144 -12.62 19.46 -3.62
CA VAL A 144 -12.35 18.54 -2.51
C VAL A 144 -12.37 19.30 -1.17
N LYS A 145 -13.25 18.89 -0.24
CA LYS A 145 -13.32 19.46 1.12
C LYS A 145 -12.10 19.05 1.94
N PHE A 146 -11.83 17.74 1.98
CA PHE A 146 -10.61 17.17 2.54
C PHE A 146 -10.33 15.81 1.91
N LYS A 147 -9.04 15.46 1.86
CA LYS A 147 -8.59 14.19 1.29
C LYS A 147 -8.84 13.01 2.25
N GLY A 148 -8.75 11.82 1.68
CA GLY A 148 -8.96 10.53 2.36
C GLY A 148 -7.72 10.11 3.14
N THR A 149 -7.58 8.80 3.37
CA THR A 149 -6.37 8.23 3.98
C THR A 149 -5.14 8.49 3.10
N PRO A 150 -4.03 9.01 3.66
CA PRO A 150 -2.77 9.16 2.93
C PRO A 150 -2.18 7.79 2.60
N VAL A 151 -1.62 7.68 1.39
CA VAL A 151 -0.97 6.47 0.88
C VAL A 151 0.43 6.83 0.39
N ILE A 152 1.45 6.20 0.95
CA ILE A 152 2.84 6.35 0.50
C ILE A 152 3.26 5.09 -0.25
N VAL A 153 3.61 5.26 -1.52
CA VAL A 153 4.22 4.20 -2.34
C VAL A 153 5.70 4.50 -2.46
N PHE A 154 6.57 3.57 -2.06
CA PHE A 154 8.00 3.86 -1.96
C PHE A 154 8.92 2.72 -2.38
N GLY A 155 10.20 3.06 -2.52
CA GLY A 155 11.28 2.16 -2.89
C GLY A 155 11.28 1.77 -4.36
N SER A 156 12.11 0.79 -4.71
CA SER A 156 12.22 0.27 -6.08
C SER A 156 12.39 -1.25 -6.05
N TYR A 157 11.94 -1.91 -7.11
CA TYR A 157 12.11 -3.35 -7.26
C TYR A 157 13.27 -3.64 -8.22
N PRO A 158 14.16 -4.60 -7.91
CA PRO A 158 15.34 -4.89 -8.72
C PRO A 158 14.98 -5.72 -9.97
N PHE A 159 14.30 -5.10 -10.92
CA PHE A 159 13.83 -5.76 -12.14
C PHE A 159 14.98 -6.41 -12.92
N GLY A 160 14.81 -7.68 -13.29
CA GLY A 160 15.84 -8.47 -13.99
C GLY A 160 16.91 -9.07 -13.08
N LYS A 161 16.79 -8.90 -11.76
CA LYS A 161 17.57 -9.63 -10.75
C LYS A 161 16.72 -10.75 -10.13
N PRO A 162 17.33 -11.68 -9.37
CA PRO A 162 16.57 -12.67 -8.60
C PRO A 162 15.50 -12.01 -7.71
N LYS A 163 14.38 -12.72 -7.49
CA LYS A 163 13.27 -12.23 -6.66
C LYS A 163 13.79 -11.91 -5.25
N PRO A 164 13.54 -10.72 -4.67
CA PRO A 164 14.13 -10.30 -3.40
C PRO A 164 13.89 -11.29 -2.25
N TRP A 165 12.71 -11.90 -2.19
CA TRP A 165 12.35 -12.85 -1.14
C TRP A 165 13.21 -14.12 -1.15
N LEU A 166 13.91 -14.46 -2.23
CA LEU A 166 14.85 -15.59 -2.22
C LEU A 166 16.00 -15.39 -1.21
N GLN A 167 16.33 -14.15 -0.86
CA GLN A 167 17.34 -13.83 0.14
C GLN A 167 16.93 -14.24 1.56
N LEU A 168 15.64 -14.48 1.81
CA LEU A 168 15.13 -14.89 3.12
C LEU A 168 15.62 -16.28 3.55
N VAL A 169 16.05 -17.12 2.61
CA VAL A 169 16.64 -18.44 2.89
C VAL A 169 17.96 -18.29 3.65
N GLU A 170 18.75 -17.28 3.31
CA GLU A 170 20.07 -17.04 3.90
C GLU A 170 20.00 -16.06 5.07
N ASN A 171 19.15 -15.04 4.95
CA ASN A 171 18.97 -14.00 5.97
C ASN A 171 17.47 -13.72 6.17
N PRO A 172 16.85 -14.19 7.27
CA PRO A 172 15.42 -14.00 7.53
C PRO A 172 15.03 -12.51 7.70
N LYS A 173 16.01 -11.62 7.92
CA LYS A 173 15.81 -10.17 8.05
C LYS A 173 16.13 -9.40 6.77
N ALA A 174 16.41 -10.08 5.64
CA ALA A 174 16.85 -9.44 4.40
C ALA A 174 15.84 -8.42 3.84
N LEU A 175 14.56 -8.56 4.18
CA LEU A 175 13.48 -7.68 3.73
C LEU A 175 12.93 -6.78 4.84
N THR A 176 13.52 -6.78 6.04
CA THR A 176 13.05 -5.94 7.14
C THR A 176 13.14 -4.46 6.77
N ILE A 177 12.04 -3.74 6.92
CA ILE A 177 11.93 -2.29 6.80
C ILE A 177 12.06 -1.74 8.22
N ALA A 178 13.06 -0.87 8.44
CA ALA A 178 13.28 -0.25 9.73
C ALA A 178 12.32 0.92 9.96
N GLU A 179 12.04 1.24 11.23
CA GLU A 179 11.27 2.43 11.63
C GLU A 179 11.85 3.72 11.01
N SER A 180 13.18 3.84 11.00
CA SER A 180 13.89 4.97 10.39
C SER A 180 13.66 5.10 8.88
N GLU A 181 13.39 4.00 8.18
CA GLU A 181 13.05 4.06 6.75
C GLU A 181 11.62 4.56 6.57
N ILE A 182 10.68 4.17 7.45
CA ILE A 182 9.31 4.69 7.46
C ILE A 182 9.32 6.20 7.75
N GLU A 183 10.06 6.63 8.77
CA GLU A 183 10.27 8.03 9.07
C GLU A 183 10.79 8.80 7.85
N LYS A 184 11.88 8.31 7.23
CA LYS A 184 12.50 8.95 6.06
C LYS A 184 11.56 9.07 4.85
N VAL A 185 10.74 8.06 4.57
CA VAL A 185 9.79 8.15 3.42
C VAL A 185 8.58 9.02 3.73
N THR A 186 8.25 9.23 5.00
CA THR A 186 7.13 10.07 5.43
C THR A 186 7.53 11.52 5.66
N GLU A 187 8.75 11.80 6.14
CA GLU A 187 9.25 13.13 6.49
C GLU A 187 8.92 14.21 5.44
N PRO A 188 9.14 14.00 4.12
CA PRO A 188 8.84 15.03 3.11
C PRO A 188 7.35 15.38 2.97
N TYR A 189 6.48 14.53 3.53
CA TYR A 189 5.03 14.55 3.33
C TYR A 189 4.26 14.82 4.62
N LEU A 190 4.91 14.78 5.78
CA LEU A 190 4.26 14.84 7.09
C LEU A 190 3.41 16.11 7.26
N GLU A 191 3.94 17.28 6.89
CA GLU A 191 3.19 18.54 6.96
C GLU A 191 1.90 18.49 6.12
N THR A 192 1.98 17.92 4.91
CA THR A 192 0.82 17.79 4.01
C THR A 192 -0.22 16.82 4.59
N ILE A 193 0.22 15.71 5.15
CA ILE A 193 -0.65 14.71 5.79
C ILE A 193 -1.41 15.33 6.96
N LEU A 194 -0.69 15.98 7.89
CA LEU A 194 -1.28 16.59 9.07
C LEU A 194 -2.23 17.73 8.70
N LYS A 195 -1.89 18.52 7.69
CA LYS A 195 -2.78 19.59 7.18
C LYS A 195 -4.11 19.06 6.67
N GLU A 196 -4.12 17.97 5.89
CA GLU A 196 -5.36 17.37 5.39
C GLU A 196 -6.17 16.69 6.51
N GLN A 197 -5.49 16.04 7.46
CA GLN A 197 -6.11 15.49 8.66
C GLN A 197 -6.82 16.56 9.50
N GLU A 198 -6.19 17.71 9.72
CA GLU A 198 -6.77 18.83 10.47
C GLU A 198 -8.02 19.41 9.80
N LYS A 199 -8.08 19.42 8.46
CA LYS A 199 -9.30 19.84 7.75
C LYS A 199 -10.47 18.89 8.03
N ARG A 200 -10.20 17.58 8.13
CA ARG A 200 -11.21 16.57 8.46
C ARG A 200 -11.70 16.72 9.90
N LYS A 201 -10.80 16.94 10.87
CA LYS A 201 -11.16 17.10 12.30
C LYS A 201 -12.06 18.31 12.58
N LYS A 202 -11.97 19.36 11.75
CA LYS A 202 -12.74 20.61 11.89
C LYS A 202 -14.06 20.62 11.13
N SER A 203 -14.36 19.55 10.39
CA SER A 203 -15.60 19.39 9.62
C SER A 203 -16.71 18.72 10.41
#